data_AF-A0A4V1IVK9-F1
#
_entry.id   AF-A0A4V1IVK9-F1
#
_cell.length_a   1.000
_cell.length_b   1.000
_cell.length_c   1.000
_cell.angle_alpha   90.00
_cell.angle_beta   90.00
_cell.angle_gamma   90.00
#
_symmetry.space_group_name_H-M   'P 1'
#
loop_
_entity.id
_entity.type
_entity.pdbx_description
1 polymer ?
#
loop_
_entity_poly.entity_id
_entity_poly.type
_entity_poly.pdbx_seq_one_letter_code
_entity_poly.pdbx_strand_id
1 'polypeptide(L)'
;MASTSRLMTFKRFSGNLITFSPRFAVVQPEGTEAENVVNERGQITGIDFFNKNGEAIVTATIKRFPGWDRPQYVNVKAAPSPGNPSGHSINVELEYDDDTMELKYYHLVSPEGTAMATVGKSATGVNNLHIELPMRGSDIVLESTTPWNFVATNPVHAADAANI
;
A
#
# COMPACT_ATOMS: atom_id res chain seq x y z
N MET A 1 14.15 -13.04 -6.20
CA MET A 1 14.56 -11.69 -5.72
C MET A 1 14.50 -10.65 -6.83
N ALA A 2 13.70 -9.59 -6.67
CA ALA A 2 13.68 -8.47 -7.63
C ALA A 2 15.00 -7.69 -7.60
N SER A 3 15.43 -7.12 -8.73
CA SER A 3 16.62 -6.27 -8.75
C SER A 3 16.34 -4.94 -8.04
N THR A 4 17.35 -4.38 -7.35
CA THR A 4 17.28 -3.09 -6.64
C THR A 4 16.73 -1.96 -7.52
N SER A 5 17.06 -1.97 -8.82
CA SER A 5 16.55 -1.02 -9.81
C SER A 5 15.02 -1.08 -9.96
N ARG A 6 14.43 -2.27 -9.97
CA ARG A 6 12.98 -2.44 -10.14
C ARG A 6 12.22 -2.02 -8.89
N LEU A 7 12.75 -2.34 -7.71
CA LEU A 7 12.18 -1.90 -6.44
C LEU A 7 12.22 -0.37 -6.29
N MET A 8 13.31 0.26 -6.74
CA MET A 8 13.39 1.72 -6.85
C MET A 8 12.34 2.29 -7.80
N THR A 9 12.08 1.64 -8.95
CA THR A 9 11.00 2.05 -9.86
C THR A 9 9.63 2.01 -9.18
N PHE A 10 9.32 0.96 -8.42
CA PHE A 10 8.07 0.88 -7.66
C PHE A 10 8.00 1.91 -6.52
N LYS A 11 9.09 2.11 -5.78
CA LYS A 11 9.18 3.14 -4.73
C LYS A 11 8.91 4.53 -5.29
N ARG A 12 9.44 4.84 -6.48
CA ARG A 12 9.17 6.11 -7.17
C ARG A 12 7.71 6.21 -7.63
N PHE A 13 7.17 5.16 -8.25
CA PHE A 13 5.77 5.11 -8.68
C PHE A 13 4.80 5.37 -7.50
N SER A 14 5.03 4.71 -6.38
CA SER A 14 4.20 4.85 -5.17
C SER A 14 4.48 6.11 -4.36
N GLY A 15 5.51 6.89 -4.71
CA GLY A 15 5.99 8.03 -3.92
C GLY A 15 6.42 7.62 -2.51
N ASN A 16 6.87 6.37 -2.35
CA ASN A 16 7.22 5.75 -1.07
C ASN A 16 6.06 5.76 -0.04
N LEU A 17 4.80 5.79 -0.49
CA LEU A 17 3.62 5.81 0.39
C LEU A 17 3.18 4.41 0.83
N ILE A 18 3.51 3.39 0.06
CA ILE A 18 3.13 2.00 0.34
C ILE A 18 4.31 1.04 0.08
N THR A 19 4.27 -0.12 0.73
CA THR A 19 5.14 -1.26 0.44
C THR A 19 4.31 -2.53 0.33
N PHE A 20 4.82 -3.53 -0.38
CA PHE A 20 4.23 -4.88 -0.48
C PHE A 20 5.08 -5.97 0.17
N SER A 21 6.22 -5.62 0.76
CA SER A 21 7.14 -6.59 1.33
C SER A 21 7.34 -6.35 2.83
N PRO A 22 7.16 -7.37 3.69
CA PRO A 22 6.64 -8.71 3.35
C PRO A 22 5.12 -8.72 3.09
N ARG A 23 4.43 -7.59 3.28
CA ARG A 23 2.98 -7.46 3.09
C ARG A 23 2.63 -6.05 2.60
N PHE A 24 1.40 -5.87 2.13
CA PHE A 24 0.86 -4.53 1.91
C PHE A 24 0.85 -3.73 3.22
N ALA A 25 1.44 -2.54 3.21
CA ALA A 25 1.41 -1.60 4.32
C ALA A 25 1.53 -0.16 3.82
N VAL A 26 0.97 0.77 4.60
CA VAL A 26 1.26 2.19 4.46
C VAL A 26 2.59 2.48 5.14
N VAL A 27 3.45 3.23 4.45
CA VAL A 27 4.76 3.58 4.97
C VAL A 27 4.65 4.78 5.91
N GLN A 28 5.12 4.62 7.14
CA GLN A 28 5.24 5.69 8.11
C GLN A 28 6.47 6.54 7.81
N PRO A 29 6.30 7.86 7.53
CA PRO A 29 7.44 8.76 7.37
C PRO A 29 8.28 8.83 8.64
N GLU A 30 9.58 9.08 8.49
CA GLU A 30 10.49 9.21 9.62
C GLU A 30 10.09 10.37 10.55
N GLY A 31 10.20 10.15 11.86
CA GLY A 31 9.91 11.16 12.87
C GLY A 31 8.43 11.52 13.01
N THR A 32 7.52 10.67 12.50
CA THR A 32 6.07 10.84 12.68
C THR A 32 5.50 9.88 13.71
N GLU A 33 4.34 10.24 14.26
CA GLU A 33 3.49 9.35 15.07
C GLU A 33 2.27 8.93 14.26
N ALA A 34 1.85 7.67 14.41
CA ALA A 34 0.70 7.12 13.69
C ALA A 34 -0.53 7.09 14.59
N GLU A 35 -1.65 7.58 14.09
CA GLU A 35 -2.96 7.49 14.74
C GLU A 35 -3.95 6.72 13.85
N ASN A 36 -4.61 5.70 14.41
CA ASN A 36 -5.63 4.96 13.70
C ASN A 36 -6.98 5.68 13.82
N VAL A 37 -7.61 5.97 12.68
CA VAL A 37 -8.98 6.45 12.62
C VAL A 37 -9.91 5.24 12.62
N VAL A 38 -10.80 5.15 13.60
CA VAL A 38 -11.75 4.04 13.76
C VAL A 38 -13.20 4.51 13.62
N ASN A 39 -14.06 3.67 13.05
CA ASN A 39 -15.50 3.91 13.01
C ASN A 39 -16.20 3.42 14.30
N GLU A 40 -17.52 3.64 14.38
CA GLU A 40 -18.37 3.21 15.51
C GLU A 40 -18.35 1.69 15.77
N ARG A 41 -17.93 0.89 14.79
CA ARG A 41 -17.78 -0.57 14.89
C ARG A 41 -16.38 -1.00 15.35
N GLY A 42 -15.51 -0.05 15.70
CA GLY A 42 -14.12 -0.29 16.07
C GLY A 42 -13.22 -0.68 14.90
N GLN A 43 -13.68 -0.50 13.66
CA GLN A 43 -12.91 -0.86 12.47
C GLN A 43 -12.02 0.30 12.05
N ILE A 44 -10.77 0.00 11.70
CA ILE A 44 -9.86 1.00 11.13
C ILE A 44 -10.40 1.44 9.76
N THR A 45 -10.64 2.74 9.63
CA THR A 45 -11.06 3.45 8.41
C THR A 45 -9.99 4.40 7.88
N GLY A 46 -8.91 4.60 8.62
CA GLY A 46 -7.78 5.40 8.17
C GLY A 46 -6.60 5.37 9.13
N ILE A 47 -5.50 5.95 8.69
CA ILE A 47 -4.27 6.15 9.47
C ILE A 47 -3.74 7.52 9.13
N ASP A 48 -3.51 8.35 10.14
CA ASP A 48 -2.86 9.64 9.99
C ASP A 48 -1.45 9.59 10.60
N PHE A 49 -0.48 10.18 9.89
CA PHE A 49 0.89 10.32 10.36
C PHE A 49 1.19 11.77 10.65
N PHE A 50 1.39 12.09 11.92
CA PHE A 50 1.61 13.45 12.39
C PHE A 50 3.09 13.74 12.57
N ASN A 51 3.53 14.91 12.11
CA ASN A 51 4.86 15.41 12.44
C ASN A 51 4.91 15.94 13.90
N LYS A 52 6.09 16.34 14.35
CA LYS A 52 6.30 16.92 15.70
C LYS A 52 5.49 18.19 16.01
N ASN A 53 4.94 18.86 15.00
CA ASN A 53 4.09 20.04 15.15
C ASN A 53 2.60 19.67 15.26
N GLY A 54 2.26 18.39 15.19
CA GLY A 54 0.87 17.91 15.19
C GLY A 54 0.18 18.05 13.83
N GLU A 55 0.93 18.23 12.74
CA GLU A 55 0.35 18.31 11.38
C GLU A 55 0.37 16.93 10.72
N ALA A 56 -0.77 16.51 10.16
CA ALA A 56 -0.84 15.28 9.38
C ALA A 56 -0.08 15.46 8.06
N ILE A 57 0.99 14.69 7.86
CA ILE A 57 1.82 14.76 6.65
C ILE A 57 1.59 13.59 5.70
N VAL A 58 1.01 12.49 6.18
CA VAL A 58 0.49 11.41 5.34
C VAL A 58 -0.84 10.94 5.94
N THR A 59 -1.84 10.77 5.10
CA THR A 59 -3.16 10.24 5.47
C THR A 59 -3.48 9.06 4.58
N ALA A 60 -3.83 7.94 5.19
CA ALA A 60 -4.42 6.79 4.53
C ALA A 60 -5.91 6.72 4.89
N THR A 61 -6.77 6.56 3.89
CA THR A 61 -8.21 6.35 4.06
C THR A 61 -8.58 4.99 3.49
N ILE A 62 -9.28 4.18 4.28
CA ILE A 62 -9.72 2.83 3.94
C ILE A 62 -11.25 2.87 3.79
N LYS A 63 -11.73 2.63 2.56
CA LYS A 63 -13.16 2.43 2.29
C LYS A 63 -13.45 0.95 2.18
N ARG A 64 -14.58 0.54 2.75
CA ARG A 64 -15.04 -0.85 2.74
C ARG A 64 -16.29 -1.00 1.88
N PHE A 65 -16.51 -2.20 1.38
CA PHE A 65 -17.76 -2.53 0.68
C PHE A 65 -18.96 -2.36 1.62
N PRO A 66 -20.09 -1.81 1.14
CA PRO A 66 -21.30 -1.70 1.95
C PRO A 66 -21.76 -3.07 2.46
N GLY A 67 -21.91 -3.20 3.79
CA GLY A 67 -22.35 -4.44 4.43
C GLY A 67 -21.27 -5.52 4.60
N TRP A 68 -20.02 -5.21 4.25
CA TRP A 68 -18.92 -6.16 4.26
C TRP A 68 -17.73 -5.57 5.01
N ASP A 69 -17.09 -6.37 5.85
CA ASP A 69 -15.94 -5.92 6.66
C ASP A 69 -14.63 -5.87 5.86
N ARG A 70 -14.69 -5.79 4.53
CA ARG A 70 -13.52 -5.86 3.64
C ARG A 70 -13.21 -4.53 2.99
N PRO A 71 -11.93 -4.11 2.98
CA PRO A 71 -11.48 -2.95 2.21
C PRO A 71 -11.74 -3.13 0.73
N GLN A 72 -12.35 -2.11 0.12
CA GLN A 72 -12.50 -1.97 -1.31
C GLN A 72 -11.42 -1.03 -1.86
N TYR A 73 -11.16 0.07 -1.14
CA TYR A 73 -10.17 1.08 -1.54
C TYR A 73 -9.28 1.49 -0.38
N VAL A 74 -8.01 1.71 -0.65
CA VAL A 74 -7.09 2.48 0.18
C VAL A 74 -6.59 3.67 -0.62
N ASN A 75 -6.88 4.87 -0.15
CA ASN A 75 -6.27 6.09 -0.68
C ASN A 75 -5.19 6.56 0.29
N VAL A 76 -3.95 6.67 -0.16
CA VAL A 76 -2.86 7.26 0.63
C VAL A 76 -2.44 8.57 -0.02
N LYS A 77 -2.34 9.63 0.78
CA LYS A 77 -1.97 10.97 0.34
C LYS A 77 -0.88 11.52 1.25
N ALA A 78 0.19 12.03 0.67
CA ALA A 78 1.14 12.90 1.36
C ALA A 78 0.71 14.36 1.23
N ALA A 79 0.90 15.11 2.31
CA ALA A 79 0.77 16.56 2.29
C ALA A 79 1.81 17.18 1.34
N PRO A 80 1.51 18.37 0.77
CA PRO A 80 2.49 19.15 0.04
C PRO A 80 3.79 19.37 0.83
N SER A 81 4.93 19.30 0.15
CA SER A 81 6.23 19.59 0.74
C SER A 81 7.07 20.50 -0.16
N PRO A 82 8.12 21.15 0.39
CA PRO A 82 9.14 21.80 -0.44
C PRO A 82 9.73 20.77 -1.42
N GLY A 83 9.52 20.97 -2.73
CA GLY A 83 9.92 20.04 -3.80
C GLY A 83 8.78 19.17 -4.36
N ASN A 84 7.65 19.05 -3.66
CA ASN A 84 6.43 18.42 -4.18
C ASN A 84 5.18 19.20 -3.69
N PRO A 85 4.88 20.37 -4.29
CA PRO A 85 3.82 21.26 -3.81
C PRO A 85 2.40 20.72 -4.02
N SER A 86 2.22 19.69 -4.85
CA SER A 86 0.93 19.04 -5.06
C SER A 86 0.69 17.88 -4.08
N GLY A 87 1.72 17.46 -3.33
CA GLY A 87 1.72 16.20 -2.60
C GLY A 87 1.82 14.99 -3.55
N HIS A 88 2.01 13.80 -2.98
CA HIS A 88 1.91 12.54 -3.72
C HIS A 88 0.65 11.81 -3.30
N SER A 89 0.06 11.02 -4.19
CA SER A 89 -1.04 10.14 -3.79
C SER A 89 -0.99 8.82 -4.54
N ILE A 90 -1.53 7.79 -3.89
CA ILE A 90 -1.76 6.49 -4.50
C ILE A 90 -3.13 5.97 -4.07
N ASN A 91 -3.93 5.59 -5.05
CA ASN A 91 -5.16 4.82 -4.84
C ASN A 91 -4.85 3.36 -5.07
N VAL A 92 -5.34 2.51 -4.16
CA VAL A 92 -5.22 1.07 -4.22
C VAL A 92 -6.63 0.51 -4.15
N GLU A 93 -7.09 -0.05 -5.26
CA GLU A 93 -8.34 -0.81 -5.32
C GLU A 93 -8.03 -2.29 -5.09
N LEU A 94 -8.85 -2.94 -4.26
CA LEU A 94 -8.68 -4.33 -3.87
C LEU A 94 -9.77 -5.17 -4.51
N GLU A 95 -9.36 -6.16 -5.30
CA GLU A 95 -10.28 -7.09 -5.96
C GLU A 95 -10.09 -8.51 -5.40
N TYR A 96 -11.21 -9.18 -5.18
CA TYR A 96 -11.28 -10.47 -4.50
C TYR A 96 -11.76 -11.54 -5.47
N ASP A 97 -11.35 -12.76 -5.22
CA ASP A 97 -11.94 -13.93 -5.86
C ASP A 97 -13.35 -14.18 -5.30
N ASP A 98 -14.33 -14.30 -6.17
CA ASP A 98 -15.75 -14.40 -5.78
C ASP A 98 -16.09 -15.74 -5.10
N ASP A 99 -15.32 -16.80 -5.34
CA ASP A 99 -15.58 -18.13 -4.80
C ASP A 99 -14.89 -18.30 -3.44
N THR A 100 -13.61 -17.96 -3.38
CA THR A 100 -12.76 -18.18 -2.19
C THR A 100 -12.73 -16.99 -1.26
N MET A 101 -13.18 -15.84 -1.73
CA MET A 101 -13.15 -14.57 -1.00
C MET A 101 -11.74 -14.06 -0.68
N GLU A 102 -10.70 -14.66 -1.28
CA GLU A 102 -9.31 -14.26 -1.11
C GLU A 102 -8.96 -13.05 -1.98
N LEU A 103 -7.99 -12.23 -1.53
CA LEU A 103 -7.52 -11.09 -2.30
C LEU A 103 -6.75 -11.54 -3.55
N LYS A 104 -7.17 -11.07 -4.71
CA LYS A 104 -6.66 -11.50 -6.02
C LYS A 104 -5.79 -10.44 -6.68
N TYR A 105 -6.21 -9.18 -6.64
CA TYR A 105 -5.50 -8.07 -7.27
C TYR A 105 -5.43 -6.82 -6.38
N TYR A 106 -4.35 -6.05 -6.56
CA TYR A 106 -4.29 -4.64 -6.20
C TYR A 106 -4.16 -3.83 -7.48
N HIS A 107 -5.17 -3.00 -7.77
CA HIS A 107 -5.10 -2.04 -8.84
C HIS A 107 -4.62 -0.69 -8.28
N LEU A 108 -3.48 -0.22 -8.77
CA LEU A 108 -2.75 0.91 -8.23
C LEU A 108 -2.83 2.09 -9.20
N VAL A 109 -3.24 3.25 -8.72
CA VAL A 109 -3.30 4.49 -9.50
C VAL A 109 -2.56 5.60 -8.77
N SER A 110 -1.55 6.17 -9.43
CA SER A 110 -0.78 7.32 -8.94
C SER A 110 -0.69 8.39 -10.03
N PRO A 111 -0.20 9.61 -9.72
CA PRO A 111 0.13 10.59 -10.75
C PRO A 111 1.12 10.09 -11.82
N GLU A 112 1.93 9.09 -11.49
CA GLU A 112 2.93 8.51 -12.39
C GLU A 112 2.36 7.42 -13.33
N GLY A 113 1.07 7.05 -13.17
CA GLY A 113 0.39 6.07 -13.99
C GLY A 113 -0.37 5.00 -13.20
N THR A 114 -0.61 3.86 -13.86
CA THR A 114 -1.25 2.69 -13.25
C THR A 114 -0.28 1.52 -13.09
N ALA A 115 -0.53 0.67 -12.11
CA ALA A 115 0.13 -0.60 -11.93
C ALA A 115 -0.89 -1.66 -11.45
N MET A 116 -0.62 -2.93 -11.76
CA MET A 116 -1.43 -4.05 -11.31
C MET A 116 -0.56 -5.01 -10.51
N ALA A 117 -0.97 -5.36 -9.30
CA ALA A 117 -0.30 -6.38 -8.50
C ALA A 117 -1.20 -7.60 -8.35
N THR A 118 -0.79 -8.72 -8.94
CA THR A 118 -1.52 -9.99 -8.91
C THR A 118 -0.98 -10.89 -7.82
N VAL A 119 -1.86 -11.39 -6.95
CA VAL A 119 -1.54 -12.40 -5.94
C VAL A 119 -1.60 -13.77 -6.59
N GLY A 120 -0.51 -14.54 -6.49
CA GLY A 120 -0.45 -15.91 -6.99
C GLY A 120 0.15 -16.85 -5.94
N LYS A 121 -0.38 -18.07 -5.83
CA LYS A 121 0.20 -19.12 -4.98
C LYS A 121 1.29 -19.87 -5.74
N SER A 122 2.45 -20.07 -5.10
CA SER A 122 3.49 -20.97 -5.59
C SER A 122 3.08 -22.44 -5.41
N ALA A 123 3.84 -23.36 -6.01
CA ALA A 123 3.66 -24.80 -5.80
C ALA A 123 3.83 -25.24 -4.33
N THR A 124 4.49 -24.43 -3.49
CA THR A 124 4.67 -24.68 -2.06
C THR A 124 3.59 -24.03 -1.20
N GLY A 125 2.56 -23.41 -1.80
CA GLY A 125 1.47 -22.74 -1.09
C GLY A 125 1.81 -21.35 -0.56
N VAL A 126 3.00 -20.84 -0.88
CA VAL A 126 3.44 -19.49 -0.50
C VAL A 126 2.91 -18.47 -1.50
N ASN A 127 2.39 -17.34 -1.02
CA ASN A 127 1.95 -16.28 -1.94
C ASN A 127 3.15 -15.51 -2.49
N ASN A 128 3.09 -15.25 -3.78
CA ASN A 128 3.95 -14.33 -4.49
C ASN A 128 3.09 -13.17 -5.02
N LEU A 129 3.71 -12.02 -5.19
CA LEU A 129 3.05 -10.85 -5.78
C LEU A 129 3.78 -10.48 -7.08
N HIS A 130 3.06 -10.52 -8.20
CA HIS A 130 3.55 -10.03 -9.48
C HIS A 130 3.04 -8.61 -9.71
N ILE A 131 3.94 -7.63 -9.78
CA ILE A 131 3.61 -6.22 -9.98
C ILE A 131 4.03 -5.81 -11.39
N GLU A 132 3.05 -5.44 -12.19
CA GLU A 132 3.23 -4.92 -13.54
C GLU A 132 3.13 -3.40 -13.51
N LEU A 133 4.15 -2.71 -14.04
CA LEU A 133 4.17 -1.25 -14.23
C LEU A 133 4.24 -0.96 -15.75
N PRO A 134 3.11 -1.00 -16.49
CA PRO A 134 3.12 -0.94 -17.96
C PRO A 134 3.79 0.32 -18.51
N MET A 135 3.51 1.48 -17.91
CA MET A 135 4.10 2.77 -18.33
C MET A 135 5.61 2.87 -18.10
N ARG A 136 6.19 1.93 -17.36
CA ARG A 136 7.63 1.85 -17.06
C ARG A 136 8.29 0.63 -17.70
N GLY A 137 7.53 -0.21 -18.41
CA GLY A 137 8.03 -1.47 -18.99
C GLY A 137 8.74 -2.35 -17.95
N SER A 138 8.19 -2.41 -16.73
CA SER A 138 8.85 -3.06 -15.59
C SER A 138 7.91 -4.03 -14.89
N ASP A 139 8.41 -5.24 -14.66
CA ASP A 139 7.73 -6.31 -13.94
C ASP A 139 8.54 -6.74 -12.73
N ILE A 140 7.87 -6.86 -11.58
CA ILE A 140 8.47 -7.15 -10.29
C ILE A 140 7.80 -8.39 -9.73
N VAL A 141 8.58 -9.37 -9.30
CA VAL A 141 8.07 -10.49 -8.51
C VAL A 141 8.59 -10.35 -7.10
N LEU A 142 7.67 -10.21 -6.15
CA LEU A 142 7.95 -10.31 -4.72
C LEU A 142 7.58 -11.72 -4.27
N GLU A 143 8.56 -12.42 -3.70
CA GLU A 143 8.39 -13.76 -3.18
C GLU A 143 7.98 -13.72 -1.72
N SER A 144 7.24 -14.73 -1.26
CA SER A 144 6.87 -14.87 0.16
C SER A 144 6.11 -13.68 0.72
N THR A 145 5.20 -13.11 -0.08
CA THR A 145 4.34 -12.02 0.36
C THR A 145 3.18 -12.55 1.18
N THR A 146 2.66 -11.71 2.07
CA THR A 146 1.39 -11.96 2.76
C THR A 146 0.35 -10.98 2.20
N PRO A 147 -0.67 -11.47 1.47
CA PRO A 147 -1.80 -10.64 1.08
C PRO A 147 -2.42 -9.98 2.30
N TRP A 148 -2.88 -8.74 2.14
CA TRP A 148 -3.46 -8.04 3.27
C TRP A 148 -4.70 -8.78 3.77
N ASN A 149 -4.74 -9.06 5.06
CA ASN A 149 -5.80 -9.84 5.71
C ASN A 149 -6.82 -8.98 6.46
N PHE A 150 -6.78 -7.66 6.29
CA PHE A 150 -7.79 -6.70 6.80
C PHE A 150 -7.87 -6.52 8.31
N VAL A 151 -7.08 -7.29 9.08
CA VAL A 151 -7.10 -7.30 10.56
C VAL A 151 -5.97 -6.47 11.15
N ALA A 152 -4.86 -6.27 10.42
CA ALA A 152 -3.76 -5.43 10.84
C ALA A 152 -3.36 -4.45 9.74
N THR A 153 -3.32 -3.16 10.06
CA THR A 153 -2.74 -2.11 9.22
C THR A 153 -1.58 -1.43 9.90
N ASN A 154 -0.87 -2.16 10.77
CA ASN A 154 0.30 -1.61 11.44
C ASN A 154 1.22 -1.04 10.37
N PRO A 155 1.49 0.27 10.42
CA PRO A 155 2.33 0.90 9.43
C PRO A 155 3.74 0.33 9.52
N VAL A 156 4.48 0.43 8.43
CA VAL A 156 5.88 0.00 8.39
C VAL A 156 6.74 1.26 8.37
N HIS A 157 7.72 1.35 9.25
CA HIS A 157 8.64 2.48 9.24
C HIS A 157 9.40 2.56 7.92
N ALA A 158 9.64 3.78 7.42
CA ALA A 158 10.37 3.99 6.17
C ALA A 158 11.75 3.31 6.16
N ALA A 159 12.43 3.25 7.31
CA ALA A 159 13.72 2.56 7.45
C ALA A 159 13.63 1.06 7.16
N ASP A 160 12.52 0.41 7.54
CA ASP A 160 12.29 -1.01 7.32
C ASP A 160 11.83 -1.29 5.89
N ALA A 161 11.13 -0.34 5.26
CA ALA A 161 10.74 -0.41 3.85
C ALA A 161 11.93 -0.22 2.89
N ALA A 162 13.02 0.40 3.35
CA ALA A 162 14.21 0.67 2.56
C ALA A 162 15.11 -0.55 2.36
N ASN A 163 15.12 -1.50 3.30
CA ASN A 163 16.00 -2.68 3.32
C ASN A 163 15.51 -3.87 2.46
N ILE A 164 14.68 -3.58 1.46
CA ILE A 164 14.06 -4.55 0.55
C ILE A 164 14.45 -4.20 -0.87
#